data_AF-A0A5E7GTF1-F1
#
_entry.id   AF-A0A5E7GTF1-F1
#
_cell.length_a   1.000
_cell.length_b   1.000
_cell.length_c   1.000
_cell.angle_alpha   90.00
_cell.angle_beta   90.00
_cell.angle_gamma   90.00
#
_symmetry.space_group_name_H-M   'P 1'
#
loop_
_entity.id
_entity.type
_entity.pdbx_description
1 polymer ?
#
loop_
_entity_poly.entity_id
_entity_poly.type
_entity_poly.pdbx_seq_one_letter_code
_entity_poly.pdbx_strand_id
1 'polypeptide(L)'
;MDYPKSLPGTGLVNGRFVDENPLTGAIGSLIPAQWGNAVTEEVLNVIQSAGLAADEQDNAQLKSAIEQKITQSVVPVASVQDAEQGTDNVKRMTPLRVFQAIAKRVVQASESIAGVAKIATQAQTDSGADTTTIVTPKTLRFGFSASLTTNGYIVFPSWLGGFIIQWVGLSTLGIQGAYSSFTLAFPNVCLAVFPSTLNGSAPGSVSLGAKNQNGFTLYSELLPCGFCAIAFGR
;
A
#
# COMPACT_ATOMS: atom_id res chain seq x y z
N MET A 1 24.00 43.81 28.18
CA MET A 1 24.96 44.82 27.72
C MET A 1 24.28 45.71 26.68
N ASP A 2 23.96 46.93 27.08
CA ASP A 2 23.65 48.07 26.20
C ASP A 2 24.85 49.04 26.20
N TYR A 3 24.82 50.06 25.35
CA TYR A 3 25.80 51.15 25.39
C TYR A 3 25.83 51.78 26.80
N PRO A 4 27.02 52.10 27.35
CA PRO A 4 27.16 52.61 28.71
C PRO A 4 26.62 54.05 28.82
N LYS A 5 25.46 54.27 29.43
CA LYS A 5 24.80 55.59 29.58
C LYS A 5 24.87 56.13 31.01
N SER A 6 25.18 55.28 31.98
CA SER A 6 25.22 55.62 33.42
C SER A 6 26.52 56.24 33.92
N LEU A 7 27.61 56.22 33.13
CA LEU A 7 28.91 56.76 33.54
C LEU A 7 29.10 58.21 33.04
N PRO A 8 29.22 59.21 33.92
CA PRO A 8 29.48 60.60 33.53
C PRO A 8 30.86 60.76 32.88
N GLY A 9 30.96 61.59 31.84
CA GLY A 9 32.25 61.97 31.24
C GLY A 9 32.86 60.95 30.28
N THR A 10 32.10 59.94 29.83
CA THR A 10 32.55 58.90 28.90
C THR A 10 32.66 59.34 27.43
N GLY A 11 32.38 60.61 27.13
CA GLY A 11 32.48 61.16 25.78
C GLY A 11 31.53 60.49 24.80
N LEU A 12 30.31 60.15 25.24
CA LEU A 12 29.27 59.56 24.40
C LEU A 12 28.26 60.62 23.98
N VAL A 13 27.79 60.52 22.74
CA VAL A 13 26.73 61.40 22.21
C VAL A 13 25.58 60.52 21.74
N ASN A 14 24.37 60.82 22.21
CA ASN A 14 23.16 60.02 21.96
C ASN A 14 23.31 58.52 22.30
N GLY A 15 24.14 58.20 23.29
CA GLY A 15 24.39 56.83 23.74
C GLY A 15 25.26 56.01 22.78
N ARG A 16 26.09 56.64 21.94
CA ARG A 16 27.10 55.97 21.09
C ARG A 16 28.49 56.57 21.34
N PHE A 17 29.52 55.78 21.05
CA PHE A 17 30.90 56.25 21.08
C PHE A 17 31.13 57.29 19.97
N VAL A 18 31.84 58.37 20.29
CA VAL A 18 32.23 59.43 19.34
C VAL A 18 33.70 59.77 19.49
N ASP A 19 34.37 60.10 18.39
CA ASP A 19 35.77 60.51 18.41
C ASP A 19 35.89 61.97 18.88
N GLU A 20 37.07 62.34 19.37
CA GLU A 20 37.34 63.70 19.83
C GLU A 20 37.26 64.71 18.67
N ASN A 21 36.70 65.89 18.94
CA ASN A 21 36.63 66.97 17.95
C ASN A 21 37.42 68.20 18.44
N PRO A 22 38.68 68.36 17.99
CA PRO A 22 39.55 69.46 18.41
C PRO A 22 39.03 70.86 18.04
N LEU A 23 38.16 70.97 17.03
CA LEU A 23 37.63 72.25 16.54
C LEU A 23 36.47 72.79 17.37
N THR A 24 35.73 71.91 18.05
CA THR A 24 34.57 72.27 18.87
C THR A 24 34.82 72.08 20.37
N GLY A 25 36.00 71.57 20.73
CA GLY A 25 36.36 71.27 22.12
C GLY A 25 35.60 70.08 22.72
N ALA A 26 34.92 69.29 21.88
CA ALA A 26 34.16 68.13 22.33
C ALA A 26 35.11 66.96 22.65
N ILE A 27 35.10 66.54 23.91
CA ILE A 27 35.89 65.42 24.43
C ILE A 27 35.30 64.12 23.86
N GLY A 28 36.14 63.34 23.19
CA GLY A 28 35.76 62.04 22.60
C GLY A 28 35.71 60.90 23.62
N SER A 29 35.23 59.76 23.15
CA SER A 29 35.25 58.48 23.86
C SER A 29 36.67 57.98 24.08
N LEU A 30 36.87 57.20 25.14
CA LEU A 30 38.17 56.60 25.49
C LEU A 30 38.68 55.55 24.49
N ILE A 31 37.79 55.05 23.62
CA ILE A 31 38.08 54.06 22.57
C ILE A 31 37.62 54.62 21.22
N PRO A 32 38.22 54.19 20.09
CA PRO A 32 37.78 54.62 18.77
C PRO A 32 36.29 54.35 18.54
N ALA A 33 35.55 55.37 18.13
CA ALA A 33 34.10 55.30 17.99
C ALA A 33 33.65 54.18 17.05
N GLN A 34 34.36 54.02 15.92
CA GLN A 34 34.07 52.97 14.96
C GLN A 34 34.14 51.57 15.60
N TRP A 35 35.19 51.31 16.39
CA TRP A 35 35.40 50.01 17.01
C TRP A 35 34.40 49.75 18.14
N GLY A 36 34.21 50.73 19.04
CA GLY A 36 33.30 50.59 20.18
C GLY A 36 31.84 50.40 19.75
N ASN A 37 31.40 51.15 18.75
CA ASN A 37 30.06 51.01 18.20
C ASN A 37 29.88 49.66 17.48
N ALA A 38 30.86 49.24 16.66
CA ALA A 38 30.77 47.98 15.94
C ALA A 38 30.62 46.76 16.87
N VAL A 39 31.47 46.66 17.90
CA VAL A 39 31.42 45.54 18.86
C VAL A 39 30.12 45.57 19.67
N THR A 40 29.69 46.76 20.13
CA THR A 40 28.46 46.88 20.91
C THR A 40 27.23 46.54 20.07
N GLU A 41 27.21 46.92 18.79
CA GLU A 41 26.13 46.60 17.85
C GLU A 41 26.07 45.11 17.52
N GLU A 42 27.21 44.42 17.34
CA GLU A 42 27.24 42.96 17.18
C GLU A 42 26.62 42.23 18.38
N VAL A 43 26.97 42.64 19.60
CA VAL A 43 26.43 42.06 20.84
C VAL A 43 24.94 42.36 20.97
N LEU A 44 24.52 43.60 20.73
CA LEU A 44 23.11 44.01 20.75
C LEU A 44 22.27 43.24 19.74
N ASN A 45 22.77 43.03 18.52
CA ASN A 45 22.07 42.27 17.49
C ASN A 45 21.81 40.82 17.93
N VAL A 46 22.77 40.18 18.60
CA VAL A 46 22.58 38.83 19.16
C VAL A 46 21.50 38.82 20.25
N ILE A 47 21.56 39.77 21.19
CA ILE A 47 20.59 39.90 22.29
C ILE A 47 19.18 40.16 21.77
N GLN A 48 19.02 41.12 20.86
CA GLN A 48 17.74 41.49 20.27
C GLN A 48 17.15 40.37 19.40
N SER A 49 18.00 39.65 18.65
CA SER A 49 17.55 38.51 17.85
C SER A 49 17.07 37.33 18.70
N ALA A 50 17.40 37.28 20.00
CA ALA A 50 16.83 36.34 20.97
C ALA A 50 15.55 36.88 21.65
N GLY A 51 15.12 38.11 21.34
CA GLY A 51 13.96 38.76 21.92
C GLY A 51 14.20 39.40 23.29
N LEU A 52 15.46 39.55 23.71
CA LEU A 52 15.84 40.17 24.99
C LEU A 52 16.02 41.69 24.84
N ALA A 53 15.60 42.45 25.85
CA ALA A 53 15.85 43.89 25.92
C ALA A 53 17.26 44.15 26.47
N ALA A 54 18.04 44.99 25.80
CA ALA A 54 19.40 45.29 26.24
C ALA A 54 19.39 46.13 27.52
N ASP A 55 20.28 45.77 28.45
CA ASP A 55 20.49 46.43 29.73
C ASP A 55 22.00 46.60 29.97
N GLU A 56 22.43 47.81 30.29
CA GLU A 56 23.83 48.13 30.61
C GLU A 56 24.29 47.54 31.95
N GLN A 57 23.36 47.21 32.87
CA GLN A 57 23.67 46.65 34.18
C GLN A 57 23.82 45.12 34.15
N ASP A 58 23.37 44.47 33.07
CA ASP A 58 23.40 43.01 32.92
C ASP A 58 24.51 42.56 31.96
N ASN A 59 25.57 41.99 32.53
CA ASN A 59 26.71 41.43 31.82
C ASN A 59 26.51 39.97 31.38
N ALA A 60 25.34 39.37 31.63
CA ALA A 60 25.00 37.99 31.27
C ALA A 60 24.03 37.87 30.07
N GLN A 61 23.57 38.98 29.49
CA GLN A 61 22.58 38.97 28.41
C GLN A 61 23.05 38.26 27.14
N LEU A 62 24.31 38.43 26.75
CA LEU A 62 24.85 37.75 25.56
C LEU A 62 24.85 36.22 25.75
N LYS A 63 25.26 35.76 26.94
CA LYS A 63 25.21 34.35 27.31
C LYS A 63 23.77 33.83 27.25
N SER A 64 22.83 34.55 27.86
CA SER A 64 21.41 34.18 27.90
C SER A 64 20.80 34.07 26.50
N ALA A 65 21.11 35.03 25.61
CA ALA A 65 20.67 35.02 24.22
C ALA A 65 21.18 33.78 23.45
N ILE A 66 22.46 33.42 23.66
CA ILE A 66 23.07 32.26 23.03
C ILE A 66 22.46 30.96 23.57
N GLU A 67 22.31 30.82 24.89
CA GLU A 67 21.71 29.63 25.53
C GLU A 67 20.27 29.41 25.05
N GLN A 68 19.48 30.48 24.91
CA GLN A 68 18.11 30.42 24.41
C GLN A 68 18.06 29.95 22.95
N LYS A 69 18.90 30.51 22.07
CA LYS A 69 18.96 30.11 20.65
C LYS A 69 19.43 28.66 20.47
N ILE A 70 20.40 28.22 21.27
CA ILE A 70 20.86 26.82 21.26
C ILE A 70 19.71 25.91 21.69
N THR A 71 19.03 26.23 22.79
CA THR A 71 17.93 25.41 23.32
C THR A 71 16.77 25.28 22.31
N GLN A 72 16.40 26.38 21.65
CA GLN A 72 15.40 26.36 20.57
C GLN A 72 15.82 25.49 19.38
N SER A 73 17.12 25.35 19.12
CA SER A 73 17.66 24.48 18.06
C SER A 73 17.70 23.00 18.47
N VAL A 74 17.70 22.70 19.77
CA VAL A 74 17.69 21.33 20.31
C VAL A 74 16.26 20.83 20.40
N VAL A 75 15.74 20.33 19.28
CA VAL A 75 14.46 19.62 19.29
C VAL A 75 14.62 18.26 20.00
N PRO A 76 13.82 17.97 21.05
CA PRO A 76 13.92 16.72 21.80
C PRO A 76 13.56 15.50 20.95
N VAL A 77 14.14 14.35 21.29
CA VAL A 77 13.87 13.08 20.64
C VAL A 77 12.58 12.47 21.19
N ALA A 78 11.74 11.93 20.30
CA ALA A 78 10.51 11.24 20.66
C ALA A 78 10.76 9.96 21.50
N SER A 79 9.93 9.76 22.51
CA SER A 79 9.81 8.48 23.23
C SER A 79 9.10 7.42 22.38
N VAL A 80 9.07 6.17 22.84
CA VAL A 80 8.29 5.09 22.18
C VAL A 80 6.80 5.46 22.19
N GLN A 81 6.29 5.93 23.32
CA GLN A 81 4.89 6.32 23.48
C GLN A 81 4.52 7.46 22.50
N ASP A 82 5.37 8.47 22.36
CA ASP A 82 5.16 9.56 21.41
C ASP A 82 5.02 9.03 19.97
N ALA A 83 5.89 8.09 19.59
CA ALA A 83 5.91 7.51 18.25
C ALA A 83 4.68 6.62 17.97
N GLU A 84 4.21 5.89 18.99
CA GLU A 84 3.02 5.03 18.87
C GLU A 84 1.72 5.86 18.82
N GLN A 85 1.60 6.89 19.69
CA GLN A 85 0.42 7.77 19.73
C GLN A 85 0.33 8.68 18.50
N GLY A 86 1.47 9.22 18.03
CA GLY A 86 1.55 10.01 16.80
C GLY A 86 0.82 11.36 16.87
N THR A 87 0.62 11.93 18.07
CA THR A 87 -0.07 13.21 18.27
C THR A 87 0.87 14.41 18.41
N ASP A 88 2.18 14.17 18.60
CA ASP A 88 3.20 15.21 18.79
C ASP A 88 3.86 15.58 17.44
N ASN A 89 3.83 16.86 17.07
CA ASN A 89 4.46 17.41 15.85
C ASN A 89 5.70 18.28 16.15
N VAL A 90 6.18 18.29 17.40
CA VAL A 90 7.33 19.10 17.83
C VAL A 90 8.57 18.23 17.96
N LYS A 91 8.45 17.00 18.45
CA LYS A 91 9.60 16.11 18.71
C LYS A 91 10.18 15.52 17.42
N ARG A 92 11.52 15.35 17.40
CA ARG A 92 12.20 14.66 16.30
C ARG A 92 12.09 13.14 16.44
N MET A 93 11.79 12.47 15.34
CA MET A 93 11.77 11.02 15.25
C MET A 93 13.16 10.45 14.94
N THR A 94 13.49 9.26 15.46
CA THR A 94 14.70 8.50 15.06
C THR A 94 14.32 7.31 14.19
N PRO A 95 15.25 6.72 13.41
CA PRO A 95 14.98 5.52 12.62
C PRO A 95 14.38 4.36 13.45
N LEU A 96 14.86 4.19 14.69
CA LEU A 96 14.32 3.19 15.61
C LEU A 96 12.85 3.45 15.95
N ARG A 97 12.49 4.71 16.22
CA ARG A 97 11.12 5.09 16.59
C ARG A 97 10.15 4.97 15.41
N VAL A 98 10.60 5.31 14.20
CA VAL A 98 9.84 5.04 12.96
C VAL A 98 9.57 3.55 12.81
N PHE A 99 10.60 2.72 12.94
CA PHE A 99 10.45 1.26 12.83
C PHE A 99 9.47 0.70 13.87
N GLN A 100 9.57 1.12 15.13
CA GLN A 100 8.67 0.71 16.21
C GLN A 100 7.21 1.11 15.95
N ALA A 101 6.97 2.36 15.55
CA ALA A 101 5.63 2.85 15.24
C ALA A 101 4.99 2.12 14.05
N ILE A 102 5.78 1.80 13.02
CA ILE A 102 5.33 0.99 11.88
C ILE A 102 5.02 -0.43 12.36
N ALA A 103 5.95 -1.09 13.05
CA ALA A 103 5.78 -2.45 13.52
C ALA A 103 4.55 -2.61 14.43
N LYS A 104 4.24 -1.61 15.26
CA LYS A 104 3.04 -1.61 16.11
C LYS A 104 1.74 -1.55 15.32
N ARG A 105 1.73 -0.85 14.18
CA ARG A 105 0.56 -0.71 13.30
C ARG A 105 0.41 -1.84 12.29
N VAL A 106 1.51 -2.54 11.95
CA VAL A 106 1.49 -3.71 11.09
C VAL A 106 1.01 -4.91 11.89
N VAL A 107 -0.30 -5.10 11.94
CA VAL A 107 -0.97 -6.25 12.57
C VAL A 107 -1.52 -7.19 11.52
N GLN A 108 -1.69 -8.47 11.89
CA GLN A 108 -2.36 -9.45 11.03
C GLN A 108 -3.82 -9.04 10.82
N ALA A 109 -4.27 -9.03 9.56
CA ALA A 109 -5.68 -8.81 9.24
C ALA A 109 -6.54 -9.96 9.78
N SER A 110 -7.72 -9.61 10.31
CA SER A 110 -8.77 -10.53 10.72
C SER A 110 -10.13 -9.96 10.33
N GLU A 111 -11.21 -10.72 10.52
CA GLU A 111 -12.57 -10.27 10.19
C GLU A 111 -13.00 -9.01 10.97
N SER A 112 -12.47 -8.80 12.18
CA SER A 112 -12.79 -7.65 13.03
C SER A 112 -11.73 -6.55 13.06
N ILE A 113 -10.51 -6.82 12.56
CA ILE A 113 -9.36 -5.91 12.67
C ILE A 113 -8.70 -5.75 11.31
N ALA A 114 -8.65 -4.51 10.82
CA ALA A 114 -7.88 -4.16 9.63
C ALA A 114 -6.38 -4.40 9.88
N GLY A 115 -5.69 -4.97 8.89
CA GLY A 115 -4.27 -5.31 9.00
C GLY A 115 -3.68 -5.73 7.66
N VAL A 116 -2.53 -6.38 7.71
CA VAL A 116 -1.87 -6.98 6.56
C VAL A 116 -2.11 -8.50 6.54
N ALA A 117 -2.22 -9.08 5.36
CA ALA A 117 -2.35 -10.52 5.18
C ALA A 117 -1.43 -10.99 4.06
N LYS A 118 -0.99 -12.24 4.15
CA LYS A 118 -0.19 -12.86 3.09
C LYS A 118 -1.08 -13.27 1.93
N ILE A 119 -0.49 -13.44 0.74
CA ILE A 119 -1.20 -14.01 -0.39
C ILE A 119 -1.37 -15.51 -0.16
N ALA A 120 -2.59 -16.01 -0.35
CA ALA A 120 -2.91 -17.42 -0.25
C ALA A 120 -2.17 -18.22 -1.32
N THR A 121 -1.67 -19.39 -0.95
CA THR A 121 -1.23 -20.42 -1.90
C THR A 121 -2.44 -21.12 -2.53
N GLN A 122 -2.21 -21.89 -3.59
CA GLN A 122 -3.28 -22.68 -4.19
C GLN A 122 -3.85 -23.70 -3.20
N ALA A 123 -2.98 -24.40 -2.47
CA ALA A 123 -3.41 -25.40 -1.49
C ALA A 123 -4.26 -24.79 -0.36
N GLN A 124 -3.90 -23.58 0.10
CA GLN A 124 -4.72 -22.85 1.10
C GLN A 124 -6.09 -22.49 0.53
N THR A 125 -6.14 -21.97 -0.70
CA THR A 125 -7.39 -21.63 -1.38
C THR A 125 -8.28 -22.86 -1.56
N ASP A 126 -7.69 -24.00 -1.96
CA ASP A 126 -8.41 -25.25 -2.18
C ASP A 126 -8.94 -25.86 -0.86
N SER A 127 -8.20 -25.70 0.24
CA SER A 127 -8.59 -26.21 1.56
C SER A 127 -9.74 -25.42 2.20
N GLY A 128 -9.91 -24.15 1.82
CA GLY A 128 -10.97 -23.27 2.32
C GLY A 128 -10.94 -22.96 3.83
N ALA A 129 -9.86 -23.31 4.54
CA ALA A 129 -9.80 -23.21 6.01
C ALA A 129 -9.04 -21.96 6.52
N ASP A 130 -8.20 -21.36 5.69
CA ASP A 130 -7.30 -20.27 6.10
C ASP A 130 -8.01 -18.91 6.10
N THR A 131 -8.08 -18.28 7.27
CA THR A 131 -8.67 -16.93 7.48
C THR A 131 -7.62 -15.82 7.56
N THR A 132 -6.34 -16.14 7.38
CA THR A 132 -5.20 -15.22 7.57
C THR A 132 -4.57 -14.75 6.27
N THR A 133 -5.04 -15.27 5.13
CA THR A 133 -4.50 -14.98 3.80
C THR A 133 -5.56 -14.43 2.84
N ILE A 134 -5.09 -13.74 1.80
CA ILE A 134 -5.94 -13.13 0.76
C ILE A 134 -5.77 -13.88 -0.56
N VAL A 135 -6.90 -14.22 -1.18
CA VAL A 135 -6.97 -14.85 -2.51
C VAL A 135 -6.63 -13.84 -3.61
N THR A 136 -5.90 -14.28 -4.62
CA THR A 136 -5.59 -13.50 -5.84
C THR A 136 -6.40 -14.01 -7.02
N PRO A 137 -6.57 -13.23 -8.10
CA PRO A 137 -7.20 -13.74 -9.33
C PRO A 137 -6.56 -15.02 -9.86
N LYS A 138 -5.24 -15.21 -9.67
CA LYS A 138 -4.52 -16.43 -10.06
C LYS A 138 -5.02 -17.65 -9.28
N THR A 139 -5.13 -17.53 -7.96
CA THR A 139 -5.55 -18.65 -7.09
C THR A 139 -7.05 -18.91 -7.16
N LEU A 140 -7.85 -17.86 -7.41
CA LEU A 140 -9.29 -17.96 -7.65
C LEU A 140 -9.61 -18.64 -8.99
N ARG A 141 -8.92 -18.25 -10.07
CA ARG A 141 -9.18 -18.79 -11.41
C ARG A 141 -8.56 -20.18 -11.63
N PHE A 142 -7.65 -20.61 -10.76
CA PHE A 142 -7.02 -21.91 -10.89
C PHE A 142 -8.07 -23.03 -10.88
N GLY A 143 -8.01 -23.91 -11.87
CA GLY A 143 -8.98 -24.98 -12.07
C GLY A 143 -10.25 -24.59 -12.84
N PHE A 144 -10.49 -23.30 -13.13
CA PHE A 144 -11.54 -22.89 -14.06
C PHE A 144 -11.01 -22.81 -15.49
N SER A 145 -11.56 -23.63 -16.39
CA SER A 145 -11.21 -23.63 -17.82
C SER A 145 -12.47 -23.75 -18.67
N ALA A 146 -12.55 -23.03 -19.79
CA ALA A 146 -13.67 -23.12 -20.69
C ALA A 146 -13.23 -23.05 -22.15
N SER A 147 -13.82 -23.90 -22.99
CA SER A 147 -13.72 -23.86 -24.44
C SER A 147 -15.12 -23.72 -25.02
N LEU A 148 -15.41 -22.60 -25.69
CA LEU A 148 -16.73 -22.28 -26.24
C LEU A 148 -16.85 -22.55 -27.74
N THR A 149 -16.13 -23.57 -28.22
CA THR A 149 -16.22 -24.04 -29.61
C THR A 149 -17.46 -24.93 -29.81
N THR A 150 -17.70 -25.36 -31.05
CA THR A 150 -18.80 -26.28 -31.39
C THR A 150 -18.82 -27.53 -30.51
N ASN A 151 -17.65 -28.10 -30.22
CA ASN A 151 -17.46 -29.16 -29.23
C ASN A 151 -16.67 -28.58 -28.06
N GLY A 152 -17.37 -28.11 -27.03
CA GLY A 152 -16.81 -27.30 -25.97
C GLY A 152 -16.97 -27.90 -24.58
N TYR A 153 -16.45 -27.19 -23.59
CA TYR A 153 -16.54 -27.57 -22.19
C TYR A 153 -16.42 -26.39 -21.23
N ILE A 154 -16.86 -26.62 -20.00
CA ILE A 154 -16.56 -25.83 -18.81
C ILE A 154 -16.06 -26.81 -17.73
N VAL A 155 -14.85 -26.59 -17.24
CA VAL A 155 -14.25 -27.28 -16.10
C VAL A 155 -14.33 -26.36 -14.90
N PHE A 156 -14.94 -26.85 -13.82
CA PHE A 156 -14.95 -26.17 -12.54
C PHE A 156 -13.71 -26.54 -11.72
N PRO A 157 -13.22 -25.62 -10.87
CA PRO A 157 -12.10 -25.90 -9.98
C PRO A 157 -12.30 -27.12 -9.07
N SER A 158 -11.19 -27.69 -8.61
CA SER A 158 -11.16 -28.84 -7.68
C SER A 158 -11.93 -28.56 -6.38
N TRP A 159 -11.86 -27.33 -5.86
CA TRP A 159 -12.60 -26.90 -4.67
C TRP A 159 -14.12 -26.76 -4.87
N LEU A 160 -14.60 -26.79 -6.13
CA LEU A 160 -16.03 -26.97 -6.47
C LEU A 160 -16.37 -28.43 -6.82
N GLY A 161 -15.50 -29.38 -6.48
CA GLY A 161 -15.68 -30.80 -6.77
C GLY A 161 -15.20 -31.23 -8.15
N GLY A 162 -14.52 -30.36 -8.91
CA GLY A 162 -13.93 -30.70 -10.21
C GLY A 162 -14.97 -31.09 -11.27
N PHE A 163 -16.19 -30.58 -11.17
CA PHE A 163 -17.27 -30.89 -12.10
C PHE A 163 -16.93 -30.40 -13.51
N ILE A 164 -17.30 -31.16 -14.52
CA ILE A 164 -17.06 -30.84 -15.92
C ILE A 164 -18.38 -30.95 -16.66
N ILE A 165 -18.70 -29.90 -17.42
CA ILE A 165 -19.79 -29.86 -18.38
C ILE A 165 -19.14 -29.86 -19.77
N GLN A 166 -19.53 -30.78 -20.64
CA GLN A 166 -19.06 -30.82 -22.03
C GLN A 166 -20.24 -30.92 -22.98
N TRP A 167 -20.07 -30.40 -24.19
CA TRP A 167 -21.07 -30.56 -25.25
C TRP A 167 -20.41 -30.97 -26.56
N VAL A 168 -21.14 -31.77 -27.32
CA VAL A 168 -20.88 -32.07 -28.72
C VAL A 168 -21.95 -31.34 -29.51
N GLY A 169 -21.51 -30.42 -30.37
CA GLY A 169 -22.38 -29.66 -31.26
C GLY A 169 -22.99 -30.56 -32.35
N LEU A 170 -23.62 -29.94 -33.35
CA LEU A 170 -24.31 -30.69 -34.40
C LEU A 170 -23.33 -31.64 -35.12
N SER A 171 -23.63 -32.94 -35.04
CA SER A 171 -22.90 -34.03 -35.69
C SER A 171 -23.91 -34.98 -36.35
N THR A 172 -23.41 -35.89 -37.19
CA THR A 172 -24.24 -36.86 -37.92
C THR A 172 -23.90 -38.27 -37.47
N LEU A 173 -24.90 -38.99 -36.99
CA LEU A 173 -24.81 -40.43 -36.78
C LEU A 173 -25.08 -41.11 -38.13
N GLY A 174 -24.03 -41.57 -38.80
CA GLY A 174 -24.14 -42.26 -40.10
C GLY A 174 -24.30 -43.77 -39.98
N ILE A 175 -23.86 -44.35 -38.87
CA ILE A 175 -23.86 -45.81 -38.60
C ILE A 175 -24.31 -46.01 -37.16
N GLN A 176 -25.07 -47.09 -36.91
CA GLN A 176 -25.53 -47.43 -35.57
C GLN A 176 -24.35 -47.67 -34.62
N GLY A 177 -24.42 -47.11 -33.41
CA GLY A 177 -23.38 -47.30 -32.39
C GLY A 177 -22.07 -46.58 -32.69
N ALA A 178 -22.02 -45.63 -33.63
CA ALA A 178 -20.80 -44.87 -33.88
C ALA A 178 -20.34 -44.11 -32.63
N TYR A 179 -19.03 -44.09 -32.42
CA TYR A 179 -18.41 -43.48 -31.25
C TYR A 179 -18.23 -41.98 -31.42
N SER A 180 -18.74 -41.20 -30.47
CA SER A 180 -18.57 -39.76 -30.38
C SER A 180 -17.61 -39.43 -29.25
N SER A 181 -16.55 -38.68 -29.53
CA SER A 181 -15.54 -38.28 -28.55
C SER A 181 -15.88 -36.95 -27.88
N PHE A 182 -15.51 -36.83 -26.60
CA PHE A 182 -15.45 -35.55 -25.90
C PHE A 182 -14.17 -34.81 -26.24
N THR A 183 -14.20 -33.48 -26.15
CA THR A 183 -13.01 -32.62 -26.32
C THR A 183 -11.99 -32.83 -25.21
N LEU A 184 -12.45 -33.15 -24.01
CA LEU A 184 -11.64 -33.50 -22.84
C LEU A 184 -12.11 -34.84 -22.28
N ALA A 185 -11.18 -35.73 -21.91
CA ALA A 185 -11.54 -36.93 -21.16
C ALA A 185 -11.98 -36.55 -19.73
N PHE A 186 -13.12 -37.07 -19.27
CA PHE A 186 -13.51 -36.92 -17.85
C PHE A 186 -12.47 -37.62 -16.97
N PRO A 187 -11.74 -36.92 -16.08
CA PRO A 187 -10.61 -37.49 -15.35
C PRO A 187 -10.94 -38.75 -14.54
N ASN A 188 -12.16 -38.86 -14.02
CA ASN A 188 -12.61 -39.99 -13.19
C ASN A 188 -13.77 -40.74 -13.83
N VAL A 189 -14.84 -40.05 -14.21
CA VAL A 189 -16.09 -40.68 -14.67
C VAL A 189 -16.95 -39.75 -15.51
N CYS A 190 -17.48 -40.28 -16.61
CA CYS A 190 -18.63 -39.67 -17.30
C CYS A 190 -19.90 -40.07 -16.53
N LEU A 191 -20.54 -39.13 -15.84
CA LEU A 191 -21.72 -39.39 -15.02
C LEU A 191 -22.96 -39.60 -15.89
N ALA A 192 -23.20 -38.68 -16.83
CA ALA A 192 -24.39 -38.71 -17.68
C ALA A 192 -24.11 -38.07 -19.04
N VAL A 193 -24.88 -38.52 -20.04
CA VAL A 193 -24.91 -37.94 -21.39
C VAL A 193 -26.37 -37.77 -21.78
N PHE A 194 -26.73 -36.60 -22.28
CA PHE A 194 -28.07 -36.25 -22.72
C PHE A 194 -27.98 -35.87 -24.21
N PRO A 195 -28.18 -36.84 -25.11
CA PRO A 195 -28.25 -36.59 -26.53
C PRO A 195 -29.61 -36.02 -26.92
N SER A 196 -29.62 -35.19 -27.95
CA SER A 196 -30.81 -34.68 -28.61
C SER A 196 -30.69 -34.96 -30.10
N THR A 197 -31.79 -35.39 -30.72
CA THR A 197 -31.89 -35.57 -32.17
C THR A 197 -32.21 -34.28 -32.87
N LEU A 198 -31.67 -34.11 -34.07
CA LEU A 198 -32.14 -33.16 -35.06
C LEU A 198 -32.58 -33.93 -36.31
N ASN A 199 -33.89 -34.06 -36.51
CA ASN A 199 -34.47 -34.83 -37.62
C ASN A 199 -35.42 -33.99 -38.48
N GLY A 200 -34.94 -32.85 -39.00
CA GLY A 200 -35.68 -32.02 -39.95
C GLY A 200 -37.13 -31.74 -39.53
N SER A 201 -38.10 -32.25 -40.30
CA SER A 201 -39.55 -32.06 -40.08
C SER A 201 -40.30 -33.31 -39.58
N ALA A 202 -39.60 -34.38 -39.18
CA ALA A 202 -40.21 -35.61 -38.71
C ALA A 202 -39.74 -35.94 -37.27
N PRO A 203 -40.58 -36.56 -36.43
CA PRO A 203 -40.12 -37.05 -35.14
C PRO A 203 -39.00 -38.08 -35.35
N GLY A 204 -37.98 -38.02 -34.50
CA GLY A 204 -36.90 -39.00 -34.45
C GLY A 204 -36.46 -39.18 -33.01
N SER A 205 -35.96 -40.37 -32.69
CA SER A 205 -35.41 -40.68 -31.36
C SER A 205 -33.93 -41.04 -31.50
N VAL A 206 -33.14 -40.67 -30.50
CA VAL A 206 -31.83 -41.26 -30.26
C VAL A 206 -31.81 -41.85 -28.87
N SER A 207 -31.18 -43.00 -28.75
CA SER A 207 -30.90 -43.62 -27.46
C SER A 207 -29.40 -43.62 -27.20
N LEU A 208 -29.04 -43.33 -25.96
CA LEU A 208 -27.67 -43.44 -25.48
C LEU A 208 -27.25 -44.91 -25.36
N GLY A 209 -26.09 -45.23 -25.94
CA GLY A 209 -25.41 -46.51 -25.79
C GLY A 209 -24.39 -46.51 -24.66
N ALA A 210 -23.24 -47.15 -24.90
CA ALA A 210 -22.15 -47.17 -23.93
C ALA A 210 -21.52 -45.78 -23.80
N LYS A 211 -21.22 -45.35 -22.57
CA LYS A 211 -20.44 -44.14 -22.27
C LYS A 211 -19.21 -44.48 -21.46
N ASN A 212 -18.13 -43.76 -21.69
CA ASN A 212 -16.90 -43.83 -20.92
C ASN A 212 -16.31 -42.43 -20.76
N GLN A 213 -15.13 -42.32 -20.16
CA GLN A 213 -14.48 -41.03 -19.90
C GLN A 213 -14.17 -40.23 -21.17
N ASN A 214 -13.99 -40.90 -22.31
CA ASN A 214 -13.55 -40.29 -23.56
C ASN A 214 -14.72 -39.99 -24.52
N GLY A 215 -15.92 -40.52 -24.27
CA GLY A 215 -17.00 -40.42 -25.23
C GLY A 215 -18.18 -41.35 -24.98
N PHE A 216 -19.05 -41.44 -25.98
CA PHE A 216 -20.30 -42.20 -25.93
C PHE A 216 -20.70 -42.72 -27.30
N THR A 217 -21.55 -43.74 -27.34
CA THR A 217 -22.20 -44.21 -28.57
C THR A 217 -23.68 -43.85 -28.56
N LEU A 218 -24.25 -43.66 -29.75
CA LEU A 218 -25.69 -43.43 -29.93
C LEU A 218 -26.28 -44.43 -30.91
N TYR A 219 -27.57 -44.65 -30.78
CA TYR A 219 -28.40 -45.37 -31.73
C TYR A 219 -29.60 -44.50 -32.10
N SER A 220 -30.11 -44.67 -33.31
CA SER A 220 -31.27 -43.93 -33.82
C SER A 220 -32.21 -44.86 -34.57
N GLU A 221 -33.50 -44.55 -34.57
CA GLU A 221 -34.49 -45.26 -35.37
C GLU A 221 -34.30 -45.05 -36.88
N LEU A 222 -33.72 -43.90 -37.28
CA LEU A 222 -33.43 -43.56 -38.67
C LEU A 222 -31.96 -43.13 -38.80
N LEU A 223 -31.29 -43.64 -39.84
CA LEU A 223 -29.95 -43.19 -40.21
C LEU A 223 -29.93 -42.68 -41.66
N PRO A 224 -29.12 -41.65 -41.97
CA PRO A 224 -28.35 -40.84 -41.03
C PRO A 224 -29.25 -39.92 -40.20
N CYS A 225 -28.87 -39.62 -38.96
CA CYS A 225 -29.56 -38.61 -38.14
C CYS A 225 -28.60 -37.56 -37.60
N GLY A 226 -29.04 -36.29 -37.56
CA GLY A 226 -28.32 -35.25 -36.85
C GLY A 226 -28.49 -35.41 -35.34
N PHE A 227 -27.46 -35.09 -34.56
CA PHE A 227 -27.55 -35.05 -33.10
C PHE A 227 -26.65 -33.96 -32.51
N CYS A 228 -26.96 -33.58 -31.28
CA CYS A 228 -26.06 -32.91 -30.36
C CYS A 228 -26.14 -33.59 -29.00
N ALA A 229 -25.19 -33.35 -28.11
CA ALA A 229 -25.24 -33.90 -26.76
C ALA A 229 -24.60 -32.99 -25.74
N ILE A 230 -25.12 -33.01 -24.52
CA ILE A 230 -24.46 -32.45 -23.34
C ILE A 230 -24.12 -33.58 -22.37
N ALA A 231 -22.94 -33.52 -21.76
CA ALA A 231 -22.45 -34.53 -20.85
C ALA A 231 -21.93 -33.89 -19.56
N PHE A 232 -22.09 -34.62 -18.47
CA PHE A 232 -21.62 -34.24 -17.15
C PHE A 232 -20.67 -35.30 -16.61
N GLY A 233 -19.64 -34.87 -15.91
CA GLY A 233 -18.67 -35.77 -15.30
C GLY A 233 -17.66 -35.05 -14.43
N ARG A 234 -16.62 -35.77 -14.03
CA ARG A 234 -15.50 -35.30 -13.23
C ARG A 234 -14.31 -36.24 -13.39
#